data_AF-A0A3B0U805-F1
#
_entry.id   AF-A0A3B0U805-F1
#
_cell.length_a   1.000
_cell.length_b   1.000
_cell.length_c   1.000
_cell.angle_alpha   90.00
_cell.angle_beta   90.00
_cell.angle_gamma   90.00
#
_symmetry.space_group_name_H-M   'P 1'
#
loop_
_entity.id
_entity.type
_entity.pdbx_description
1 polymer ?
#
loop_
_entity_poly.entity_id
_entity_poly.type
_entity_poly.pdbx_seq_one_letter_code
_entity_poly.pdbx_strand_id
1 'polypeptide(L)'
;MPYQIVNSIISWFLKKRKHQVELFLKYPVDVQNELLFKLLQTAKYTEIGKQYHFSNIKTYKEFKEKVPIQQYESIEPLIERARKGEQNLFWPTPIKWFAKSSGTTNAKSKFIPVSDEALEDCHFKAGKDMLCLYFNNNPDSQLFIGKGLRLGGSSAIYEDNNSYFGDLSAIIIENLPFWADFSSAPKQETALMSEWESKIEAIIEETIEEDLTSLVGVPSWMLVLLNRVLEKTGKNNIIEVWPNLEVYFHGGVNFNPYREQFKKIIPKKDFKYYE
;
A
#
# COMPACT_ATOMS: atom_id res chain seq x y z
N MET A 1 8.93 0.60 30.62
CA MET A 1 8.65 2.06 30.53
C MET A 1 8.42 2.55 29.10
N PRO A 2 9.22 2.18 28.07
CA PRO A 2 8.97 2.60 26.67
C PRO A 2 7.59 2.16 26.14
N TYR A 3 7.20 0.92 26.47
CA TYR A 3 5.91 0.31 26.09
C TYR A 3 4.67 1.10 26.53
N GLN A 4 4.69 1.74 27.70
CA GLN A 4 3.52 2.49 28.18
C GLN A 4 3.33 3.82 27.44
N ILE A 5 4.43 4.47 27.03
CA ILE A 5 4.40 5.72 26.27
C ILE A 5 3.95 5.44 24.83
N VAL A 6 4.51 4.40 24.20
CA VAL A 6 4.11 3.92 22.87
C VAL A 6 2.62 3.57 22.85
N ASN A 7 2.13 2.81 23.84
CA ASN A 7 0.71 2.48 23.97
C ASN A 7 -0.18 3.72 24.19
N SER A 8 0.28 4.75 24.89
CA SER A 8 -0.50 5.97 25.14
C SER A 8 -0.65 6.86 23.89
N ILE A 9 0.42 7.00 23.11
CA ILE A 9 0.43 7.79 21.85
C ILE A 9 -0.37 7.06 20.78
N ILE A 10 -0.16 5.75 20.66
CA ILE A 10 -0.97 4.87 19.82
C ILE A 10 -2.44 5.00 20.25
N SER A 11 -2.78 4.84 21.52
CA SER A 11 -4.17 4.95 21.99
C SER A 11 -4.85 6.29 21.64
N TRP A 12 -4.15 7.42 21.77
CA TRP A 12 -4.71 8.72 21.39
C TRP A 12 -4.89 8.84 19.87
N PHE A 13 -3.89 8.45 19.09
CA PHE A 13 -3.96 8.44 17.63
C PHE A 13 -5.08 7.53 17.12
N LEU A 14 -5.19 6.33 17.69
CA LEU A 14 -6.24 5.34 17.41
C LEU A 14 -7.62 5.89 17.68
N LYS A 15 -7.84 6.55 18.84
CA LYS A 15 -9.14 7.13 19.18
C LYS A 15 -9.58 8.20 18.19
N LYS A 16 -8.66 9.12 17.83
CA LYS A 16 -8.97 10.18 16.86
C LYS A 16 -9.28 9.58 15.48
N ARG A 17 -8.49 8.61 15.02
CA ARG A 17 -8.68 8.03 13.69
C ARG A 17 -9.93 7.16 13.61
N LYS A 18 -10.23 6.38 14.65
CA LYS A 18 -11.48 5.62 14.77
C LYS A 18 -12.70 6.52 14.63
N HIS A 19 -12.72 7.67 15.31
CA HIS A 19 -13.83 8.62 15.19
C HIS A 19 -14.03 9.11 13.74
N GLN A 20 -12.93 9.33 13.00
CA GLN A 20 -13.03 9.69 11.58
C GLN A 20 -13.60 8.55 10.74
N VAL A 21 -13.19 7.30 10.99
CA VAL A 21 -13.77 6.12 10.31
C VAL A 21 -15.25 5.97 10.61
N GLU A 22 -15.67 6.17 11.87
CA GLU A 22 -17.08 6.16 12.26
C GLU A 22 -17.90 7.23 11.54
N LEU A 23 -17.33 8.43 11.34
CA LEU A 23 -17.97 9.48 10.55
C LEU A 23 -18.13 9.07 9.08
N PHE A 24 -17.14 8.40 8.48
CA PHE A 24 -17.24 7.88 7.11
C PHE A 24 -18.36 6.86 6.96
N LEU A 25 -18.52 5.98 7.95
CA LEU A 25 -19.59 4.98 7.98
C LEU A 25 -20.97 5.61 8.22
N LYS A 26 -21.04 6.64 9.07
CA LYS A 26 -22.30 7.30 9.42
C LYS A 26 -22.80 8.27 8.34
N TYR A 27 -21.89 8.94 7.65
CA TYR A 27 -22.21 9.97 6.64
C TYR A 27 -21.45 9.73 5.31
N PRO A 28 -21.59 8.55 4.67
CA PRO A 28 -20.77 8.19 3.52
C PRO A 28 -21.00 9.11 2.31
N VAL A 29 -22.24 9.56 2.10
CA VAL A 29 -22.60 10.44 0.98
C VAL A 29 -21.98 11.82 1.16
N ASP A 30 -22.06 12.41 2.36
CA ASP A 30 -21.50 13.73 2.64
C ASP A 30 -19.97 13.72 2.49
N VAL A 31 -19.33 12.67 3.00
CA VAL A 31 -17.87 12.47 2.90
C VAL A 31 -17.41 12.34 1.45
N GLN A 32 -18.13 11.58 0.62
CA GLN A 32 -17.80 11.45 -0.80
C GLN A 32 -18.03 12.76 -1.56
N ASN A 33 -19.09 13.51 -1.25
CA ASN A 33 -19.35 14.82 -1.85
C ASN A 33 -18.25 15.83 -1.46
N GLU A 34 -17.89 15.91 -0.18
CA GLU A 34 -16.80 16.78 0.29
C GLU A 34 -15.48 16.44 -0.41
N LEU A 35 -15.14 15.15 -0.50
CA LEU A 35 -13.95 14.69 -1.20
C LEU A 35 -13.98 15.09 -2.68
N LEU A 36 -15.08 14.83 -3.39
CA LEU A 36 -15.23 15.21 -4.79
C LEU A 36 -15.00 16.71 -5.00
N PHE A 37 -15.68 17.56 -4.23
CA PHE A 37 -15.54 19.01 -4.39
C PHE A 37 -14.15 19.50 -3.98
N LYS A 38 -13.52 18.89 -2.98
CA LYS A 38 -12.11 19.16 -2.65
C LYS A 38 -11.20 18.87 -3.85
N LEU A 39 -11.33 17.69 -4.46
CA LEU A 39 -10.54 17.30 -5.64
C LEU A 39 -10.76 18.25 -6.82
N LEU A 40 -12.02 18.60 -7.13
CA LEU A 40 -12.37 19.54 -8.19
C LEU A 40 -11.81 20.94 -7.93
N GLN A 41 -11.90 21.44 -6.69
CA GLN A 41 -11.37 22.76 -6.34
C GLN A 41 -9.85 22.81 -6.42
N THR A 42 -9.16 21.75 -6.02
CA THR A 42 -7.70 21.65 -6.13
C THR A 42 -7.26 21.59 -7.59
N ALA A 43 -7.91 20.77 -8.41
CA ALA A 43 -7.52 20.55 -9.79
C ALA A 43 -8.05 21.60 -10.79
N LYS A 44 -8.84 22.60 -10.38
CA LYS A 44 -9.53 23.51 -11.34
C LYS A 44 -8.63 24.32 -12.28
N TYR A 45 -7.35 24.50 -11.93
CA TYR A 45 -6.39 25.24 -12.75
C TYR A 45 -5.47 24.35 -13.59
N THR A 46 -5.63 23.03 -13.52
CA THR A 46 -4.90 22.07 -14.38
C THR A 46 -5.47 22.08 -15.79
N GLU A 47 -4.78 21.46 -16.75
CA GLU A 47 -5.29 21.32 -18.11
C GLU A 47 -6.65 20.61 -18.12
N ILE A 48 -6.79 19.49 -17.41
CA ILE A 48 -8.08 18.79 -17.32
C ILE A 48 -9.15 19.63 -16.59
N GLY A 49 -8.75 20.38 -15.57
CA GLY A 49 -9.68 21.20 -14.79
C GLY A 49 -10.26 22.35 -15.62
N LYS A 50 -9.45 22.92 -16.51
CA LYS A 50 -9.89 23.91 -17.49
C LYS A 50 -10.75 23.29 -18.59
N GLN A 51 -10.31 22.15 -19.13
CA GLN A 51 -11.02 21.42 -20.19
C GLN A 51 -12.45 21.06 -19.79
N TYR A 52 -12.65 20.60 -18.55
CA TYR A 52 -13.97 20.19 -18.03
C TYR A 52 -14.63 21.24 -17.14
N HIS A 53 -14.07 22.46 -17.08
CA HIS A 53 -14.60 23.59 -16.31
C HIS A 53 -14.91 23.27 -14.84
N PHE A 54 -13.97 22.64 -14.12
CA PHE A 54 -14.15 22.22 -12.72
C PHE A 54 -14.58 23.37 -11.78
N SER A 55 -14.15 24.60 -12.05
CA SER A 55 -14.57 25.79 -11.27
C SER A 55 -16.09 26.02 -11.26
N ASN A 56 -16.77 25.56 -12.31
CA ASN A 56 -18.19 25.79 -12.57
C ASN A 56 -19.05 24.58 -12.16
N ILE A 57 -18.48 23.58 -11.49
CA ILE A 57 -19.21 22.42 -10.98
C ILE A 57 -19.58 22.68 -9.52
N LYS A 58 -20.88 22.68 -9.23
CA LYS A 58 -21.46 22.93 -7.89
C LYS A 58 -22.28 21.77 -7.37
N THR A 59 -22.63 20.80 -8.22
CA THR A 59 -23.39 19.61 -7.84
C THR A 59 -22.77 18.34 -8.44
N TYR A 60 -23.01 17.18 -7.82
CA TYR A 60 -22.61 15.89 -8.39
C TYR A 60 -23.26 15.64 -9.77
N LYS A 61 -24.49 16.12 -9.97
CA LYS A 61 -25.18 16.04 -11.27
C LYS A 61 -24.39 16.78 -12.35
N GLU A 62 -23.98 18.02 -12.09
CA GLU A 62 -23.14 18.78 -13.02
C GLU A 62 -21.78 18.12 -13.26
N PHE A 63 -21.18 17.52 -12.22
CA PHE A 63 -19.94 16.75 -12.39
C PHE A 63 -20.13 15.61 -13.39
N LYS A 64 -21.17 14.79 -13.20
CA LYS A 64 -21.49 13.66 -14.07
C LYS A 64 -21.79 14.08 -15.51
N GLU A 65 -22.43 15.23 -15.70
CA GLU A 65 -22.75 15.76 -17.03
C GLU A 65 -21.53 16.32 -17.76
N LYS A 66 -20.57 16.93 -17.03
CA LYS A 66 -19.40 17.59 -17.63
C LYS A 66 -18.17 16.70 -17.76
N VAL A 67 -18.00 15.71 -16.87
CA VAL A 67 -16.81 14.86 -16.83
C VAL A 67 -17.15 13.46 -17.37
N PRO A 68 -16.74 13.13 -18.61
CA PRO A 68 -17.07 11.85 -19.21
C PRO A 68 -16.28 10.71 -18.59
N ILE A 69 -16.85 9.51 -18.62
CA ILE A 69 -16.12 8.27 -18.33
C ILE A 69 -15.12 8.06 -19.47
N GLN A 70 -13.86 7.74 -19.12
CA GLN A 70 -12.76 7.60 -20.06
C GLN A 70 -12.11 6.23 -19.95
N GLN A 71 -11.53 5.79 -21.06
CA GLN A 71 -10.65 4.62 -21.12
C GLN A 71 -9.19 5.08 -21.04
N TYR A 72 -8.27 4.16 -20.76
CA TYR A 72 -6.85 4.51 -20.64
C TYR A 72 -6.32 5.16 -21.93
N GLU A 73 -6.74 4.61 -23.08
CA GLU A 73 -6.28 5.00 -24.40
C GLU A 73 -6.69 6.45 -24.74
N SER A 74 -7.76 6.99 -24.14
CA SER A 74 -8.17 8.39 -24.36
C SER A 74 -7.35 9.39 -23.54
N ILE A 75 -6.75 8.96 -22.43
CA ILE A 75 -5.90 9.80 -21.56
C ILE A 75 -4.40 9.54 -21.71
N GLU A 76 -4.02 8.43 -22.37
CA GLU A 76 -2.62 8.04 -22.61
C GLU A 76 -1.77 9.18 -23.20
N PRO A 77 -2.24 9.99 -24.18
CA PRO A 77 -1.43 11.10 -24.68
C PRO A 77 -1.06 12.13 -23.62
N LEU A 78 -1.96 12.39 -22.66
CA LEU A 78 -1.73 13.32 -21.55
C LEU A 78 -0.80 12.70 -20.49
N ILE A 79 -0.91 11.39 -20.26
CA ILE A 79 0.01 10.63 -19.39
C ILE A 79 1.43 10.67 -19.97
N GLU A 80 1.60 10.44 -21.27
CA GLU A 80 2.91 10.46 -21.93
C GLU A 80 3.55 11.85 -21.92
N ARG A 81 2.75 12.92 -22.02
CA ARG A 81 3.22 14.29 -21.80
C ARG A 81 3.73 14.48 -20.36
N ALA A 82 2.98 13.99 -19.37
CA ALA A 82 3.38 14.04 -17.98
C ALA A 82 4.69 13.28 -17.72
N ARG A 83 4.86 12.09 -18.31
CA ARG A 83 6.08 11.28 -18.24
C ARG A 83 7.30 11.96 -18.86
N LYS A 84 7.08 12.81 -19.87
CA LYS A 84 8.13 13.66 -20.46
C LYS A 84 8.42 14.92 -19.63
N GLY A 85 7.83 15.05 -18.45
CA GLY A 85 8.08 16.13 -17.50
C GLY A 85 7.10 17.29 -17.58
N GLU A 86 6.07 17.24 -18.42
CA GLU A 86 5.06 18.30 -18.47
C GLU A 86 4.15 18.26 -17.23
N GLN A 87 4.04 19.37 -16.52
CA GLN A 87 3.36 19.44 -15.21
C GLN A 87 1.98 20.12 -15.30
N ASN A 88 1.21 20.06 -14.22
CA ASN A 88 -0.11 20.72 -14.11
C ASN A 88 -1.14 20.23 -15.16
N LEU A 89 -0.98 18.99 -15.61
CA LEU A 89 -1.90 18.33 -16.55
C LEU A 89 -3.11 17.75 -15.82
N PHE A 90 -2.86 16.81 -14.90
CA PHE A 90 -3.89 16.13 -14.10
C PHE A 90 -4.09 16.76 -12.71
N TRP A 91 -2.98 17.14 -12.09
CA TRP A 91 -2.92 17.58 -10.71
C TRP A 91 -1.94 18.76 -10.58
N PRO A 92 -2.16 19.73 -9.67
CA PRO A 92 -1.35 20.94 -9.60
C PRO A 92 0.04 20.73 -9.01
N THR A 93 0.25 19.75 -8.13
CA THR A 93 1.59 19.40 -7.66
C THR A 93 2.34 18.60 -8.73
N PRO A 94 3.67 18.77 -8.83
CA PRO A 94 4.45 18.03 -9.80
C PRO A 94 4.32 16.51 -9.64
N ILE A 95 4.14 15.80 -10.75
CA ILE A 95 4.04 14.35 -10.77
C ILE A 95 5.34 13.80 -11.36
N LYS A 96 6.05 13.01 -10.55
CA LYS A 96 7.27 12.30 -10.97
C LYS A 96 7.10 10.80 -11.01
N TRP A 97 6.18 10.25 -10.23
CA TRP A 97 5.98 8.81 -10.08
C TRP A 97 4.87 8.30 -11.00
N PHE A 98 5.12 7.16 -11.63
CA PHE A 98 4.15 6.49 -12.50
C PHE A 98 4.08 5.01 -12.16
N ALA A 99 2.95 4.59 -11.60
CA ALA A 99 2.70 3.17 -11.33
C ALA A 99 2.47 2.43 -12.66
N LYS A 100 3.27 1.40 -12.89
CA LYS A 100 3.16 0.52 -14.04
C LYS A 100 2.12 -0.56 -13.74
N SER A 101 1.11 -0.66 -14.59
CA SER A 101 0.12 -1.74 -14.56
C SER A 101 0.38 -2.69 -15.73
N SER A 102 0.29 -4.00 -15.47
CA SER A 102 0.53 -5.10 -16.41
C SER A 102 -0.56 -5.29 -17.47
N GLY A 103 -1.18 -4.19 -17.94
CA GLY A 103 -2.40 -4.15 -18.75
C GLY A 103 -2.61 -5.32 -19.73
N THR A 104 -3.78 -5.94 -19.67
CA THR A 104 -4.16 -7.17 -20.41
C THR A 104 -4.62 -6.95 -21.85
N THR A 105 -4.56 -5.72 -22.36
CA THR A 105 -5.00 -5.38 -23.72
C THR A 105 -3.95 -4.50 -24.39
N ASN A 106 -3.37 -5.02 -25.49
CA ASN A 106 -2.42 -4.37 -26.40
C ASN A 106 -0.98 -4.16 -25.94
N ALA A 107 -0.30 -5.19 -25.40
CA ALA A 107 1.18 -5.35 -25.31
C ALA A 107 2.05 -4.18 -24.77
N LYS A 108 1.45 -3.05 -24.39
CA LYS A 108 2.06 -1.84 -23.85
C LYS A 108 1.62 -1.71 -22.41
N SER A 109 2.61 -1.50 -21.54
CA SER A 109 2.35 -1.26 -20.12
C SER A 109 1.55 0.03 -19.96
N LYS A 110 0.58 0.03 -19.03
CA LYS A 110 -0.18 1.22 -18.66
C LYS A 110 0.55 1.94 -17.54
N PHE A 111 0.61 3.27 -17.58
CA PHE A 111 1.28 4.11 -16.60
C PHE A 111 0.27 5.01 -15.91
N ILE A 112 0.19 4.94 -14.58
CA ILE A 112 -0.78 5.70 -13.81
C ILE A 112 -0.02 6.76 -13.01
N PRO A 113 -0.30 8.06 -13.21
CA PRO A 113 0.38 9.11 -12.45
C PRO A 113 0.09 8.97 -10.95
N VAL A 114 1.14 9.09 -10.14
CA VAL A 114 1.08 9.03 -8.67
C VAL A 114 1.64 10.35 -8.13
N SER A 115 0.77 11.18 -7.54
CA SER A 115 1.20 12.40 -6.86
C SER A 115 1.65 12.11 -5.42
N ASP A 116 2.36 13.05 -4.82
CA ASP A 116 2.75 12.97 -3.40
C ASP A 116 1.50 12.91 -2.50
N GLU A 117 0.42 13.62 -2.85
CA GLU A 117 -0.84 13.52 -2.13
C GLU A 117 -1.49 12.14 -2.27
N ALA A 118 -1.34 11.44 -3.40
CA ALA A 118 -1.82 10.06 -3.50
C ALA A 118 -1.03 9.12 -2.57
N LEU A 119 0.28 9.35 -2.41
CA LEU A 119 1.08 8.59 -1.45
C LEU A 119 0.66 8.89 -0.01
N GLU A 120 0.58 10.16 0.37
CA GLU A 120 0.30 10.60 1.74
C GLU A 120 -1.17 10.43 2.17
N ASP A 121 -2.10 10.99 1.38
CA ASP A 121 -3.52 11.07 1.74
C ASP A 121 -4.32 9.82 1.33
N CYS A 122 -3.73 8.91 0.55
CA CYS A 122 -4.34 7.63 0.21
C CYS A 122 -3.52 6.45 0.73
N HIS A 123 -2.34 6.15 0.18
CA HIS A 123 -1.62 4.91 0.50
C HIS A 123 -1.14 4.82 1.95
N PHE A 124 -0.43 5.84 2.44
CA PHE A 124 0.05 5.86 3.83
C PHE A 124 -1.09 6.05 4.82
N LYS A 125 -2.12 6.82 4.44
CA LYS A 125 -3.34 6.95 5.24
C LYS A 125 -4.08 5.62 5.38
N ALA A 126 -4.20 4.83 4.30
CA ALA A 126 -4.81 3.51 4.34
C ALA A 126 -4.04 2.54 5.26
N GLY A 127 -2.69 2.57 5.23
CA GLY A 127 -1.87 1.81 6.17
C GLY A 127 -2.13 2.21 7.63
N LYS A 128 -2.25 3.51 7.90
CA LYS A 128 -2.62 4.04 9.24
C LYS A 128 -4.03 3.58 9.65
N ASP A 129 -4.98 3.49 8.72
CA ASP A 129 -6.35 3.02 8.98
C ASP A 129 -6.38 1.54 9.32
N MET A 130 -5.67 0.73 8.54
CA MET A 130 -5.53 -0.70 8.77
C MET A 130 -4.95 -0.97 10.16
N LEU A 131 -3.83 -0.32 10.50
CA LEU A 131 -3.25 -0.42 11.84
C LEU A 131 -4.23 0.07 12.91
N CYS A 132 -4.97 1.15 12.61
CA CYS A 132 -5.95 1.67 13.55
C CYS A 132 -7.06 0.67 13.89
N LEU A 133 -7.62 0.05 12.86
CA LEU A 133 -8.66 -0.97 13.02
C LEU A 133 -8.10 -2.22 13.71
N TYR A 134 -6.88 -2.62 13.35
CA TYR A 134 -6.20 -3.75 13.95
C TYR A 134 -6.02 -3.57 15.47
N PHE A 135 -5.40 -2.47 15.92
CA PHE A 135 -5.20 -2.26 17.35
C PHE A 135 -6.50 -2.04 18.12
N ASN A 136 -7.50 -1.41 17.50
CA ASN A 136 -8.81 -1.28 18.13
C ASN A 136 -9.47 -2.64 18.38
N ASN A 137 -9.26 -3.61 17.48
CA ASN A 137 -9.83 -4.95 17.59
C ASN A 137 -8.94 -5.92 18.39
N ASN A 138 -7.68 -5.58 18.62
CA ASN A 138 -6.68 -6.41 19.30
C ASN A 138 -5.89 -5.54 20.30
N PRO A 139 -6.48 -5.14 21.45
CA PRO A 139 -5.87 -4.21 22.38
C PRO A 139 -4.58 -4.71 23.04
N ASP A 140 -4.40 -6.04 23.09
CA ASP A 140 -3.22 -6.70 23.68
C ASP A 140 -2.11 -6.95 22.65
N SER A 141 -2.29 -6.50 21.40
CA SER A 141 -1.33 -6.68 20.31
C SER A 141 0.08 -6.23 20.68
N GLN A 142 1.05 -7.04 20.29
CA GLN A 142 2.48 -6.78 20.44
C GLN A 142 3.13 -6.42 19.11
N LEU A 143 2.36 -5.96 18.11
CA LEU A 143 2.85 -5.72 16.75
C LEU A 143 4.15 -4.92 16.67
N PHE A 144 4.32 -3.89 17.52
CA PHE A 144 5.49 -3.00 17.48
C PHE A 144 6.68 -3.44 18.34
N ILE A 145 6.64 -4.63 18.95
CA ILE A 145 7.80 -5.13 19.72
C ILE A 145 8.89 -5.72 18.81
N GLY A 146 8.50 -6.14 17.61
CA GLY A 146 9.38 -6.69 16.58
C GLY A 146 9.13 -6.05 15.21
N LYS A 147 9.66 -6.67 14.17
CA LYS A 147 9.59 -6.17 12.78
C LYS A 147 8.43 -6.78 12.02
N GLY A 148 7.91 -6.03 11.04
CA GLY A 148 7.00 -6.54 10.03
C GLY A 148 7.74 -7.05 8.81
N LEU A 149 7.58 -8.32 8.46
CA LEU A 149 8.10 -8.86 7.19
C LEU A 149 7.20 -8.43 6.05
N ARG A 150 7.75 -7.63 5.13
CA ARG A 150 7.07 -7.14 3.92
C ARG A 150 7.57 -7.89 2.71
N LEU A 151 6.66 -8.50 1.96
CA LEU A 151 6.96 -9.14 0.68
C LEU A 151 6.17 -8.48 -0.44
N GLY A 152 6.86 -7.65 -1.22
CA GLY A 152 6.38 -7.13 -2.50
C GLY A 152 6.85 -7.98 -3.69
N GLY A 153 6.29 -7.73 -4.86
CA GLY A 153 6.73 -8.35 -6.12
C GLY A 153 8.15 -7.95 -6.54
N SER A 154 8.63 -8.54 -7.62
CA SER A 154 9.95 -8.27 -8.22
C SER A 154 9.88 -7.10 -9.19
N SER A 155 10.00 -5.88 -8.67
CA SER A 155 9.94 -4.69 -9.52
C SER A 155 10.91 -3.63 -9.07
N ALA A 156 11.84 -3.31 -9.98
CA ALA A 156 12.73 -2.18 -9.84
C ALA A 156 12.00 -0.87 -10.19
N ILE A 157 12.50 0.22 -9.65
CA ILE A 157 12.18 1.57 -10.11
C ILE A 157 13.10 1.91 -11.27
N TYR A 158 12.50 2.43 -12.33
CA TYR A 158 13.20 2.87 -13.54
C TYR A 158 13.04 4.36 -13.69
N GLU A 159 14.09 5.04 -14.11
CA GLU A 159 14.10 6.47 -14.41
C GLU A 159 14.04 6.68 -15.94
N ASP A 160 13.20 7.62 -16.37
CA ASP A 160 13.09 8.06 -17.75
C ASP A 160 12.67 9.54 -17.79
N ASN A 161 13.47 10.40 -18.42
CA ASN A 161 13.20 11.84 -18.59
C ASN A 161 12.81 12.60 -17.30
N ASN A 162 13.54 12.39 -16.20
CA ASN A 162 13.25 12.95 -14.86
C ASN A 162 11.91 12.49 -14.25
N SER A 163 11.31 11.43 -14.80
CA SER A 163 10.19 10.70 -14.21
C SER A 163 10.64 9.29 -13.80
N TYR A 164 9.92 8.72 -12.84
CA TYR A 164 10.20 7.40 -12.30
C TYR A 164 8.98 6.50 -12.48
N PHE A 165 9.20 5.23 -12.82
CA PHE A 165 8.12 4.26 -12.96
C PHE A 165 8.50 2.89 -12.43
N GLY A 166 7.49 2.14 -11.99
CA GLY A 166 7.63 0.79 -11.46
C GLY A 166 6.31 0.32 -10.87
N ASP A 167 6.30 -0.84 -10.22
CA ASP A 167 5.11 -1.27 -9.51
C ASP A 167 4.75 -0.29 -8.40
N LEU A 168 3.46 -0.10 -8.16
CA LEU A 168 2.98 0.80 -7.11
C LEU A 168 3.56 0.43 -5.73
N SER A 169 3.75 -0.86 -5.44
CA SER A 169 4.38 -1.32 -4.20
C SER A 169 5.83 -0.85 -4.07
N ALA A 170 6.61 -0.86 -5.16
CA ALA A 170 7.99 -0.36 -5.16
C ALA A 170 8.01 1.16 -4.94
N ILE A 171 7.11 1.90 -5.60
CA ILE A 171 6.97 3.36 -5.41
C ILE A 171 6.62 3.69 -3.95
N ILE A 172 5.67 2.95 -3.36
CA ILE A 172 5.30 3.12 -1.95
C ILE A 172 6.52 2.89 -1.06
N ILE A 173 7.26 1.79 -1.26
CA ILE A 173 8.45 1.44 -0.47
C ILE A 173 9.54 2.51 -0.58
N GLU A 174 9.80 3.04 -1.78
CA GLU A 174 10.76 4.14 -1.98
C GLU A 174 10.41 5.42 -1.21
N ASN A 175 9.11 5.69 -1.07
CA ASN A 175 8.62 6.91 -0.44
C ASN A 175 8.25 6.71 1.04
N LEU A 176 8.55 5.56 1.63
CA LEU A 176 8.25 5.34 3.04
C LEU A 176 9.12 6.22 3.95
N PRO A 177 8.56 6.74 5.05
CA PRO A 177 9.36 7.40 6.07
C PRO A 177 10.44 6.47 6.63
N PHE A 178 11.63 7.00 6.91
CA PHE A 178 12.79 6.23 7.38
C PHE A 178 12.51 5.33 8.59
N TRP A 179 11.61 5.75 9.50
CA TRP A 179 11.26 4.99 10.69
C TRP A 179 10.43 3.74 10.36
N ALA A 180 9.62 3.78 9.29
CA ALA A 180 8.80 2.65 8.85
C ALA A 180 9.67 1.55 8.22
N ASP A 181 10.81 1.93 7.64
CA ASP A 181 11.79 0.97 7.16
C ASP A 181 12.51 0.26 8.32
N PHE A 182 12.88 1.01 9.37
CA PHE A 182 13.53 0.43 10.55
C PHE A 182 12.65 -0.59 11.30
N SER A 183 11.33 -0.41 11.31
CA SER A 183 10.37 -1.34 11.90
C SER A 183 9.96 -2.49 10.96
N SER A 184 10.66 -2.66 9.84
CA SER A 184 10.33 -3.66 8.83
C SER A 184 11.53 -4.52 8.47
N ALA A 185 11.25 -5.70 7.92
CA ALA A 185 12.24 -6.57 7.29
C ALA A 185 11.70 -7.07 5.94
N PRO A 186 12.54 -7.41 4.95
CA PRO A 186 13.99 -7.16 4.91
C PRO A 186 14.28 -5.65 4.81
N LYS A 187 15.57 -5.28 4.67
CA LYS A 187 15.96 -3.91 4.30
C LYS A 187 15.39 -3.52 2.94
N GLN A 188 15.23 -2.23 2.71
CA GLN A 188 14.67 -1.67 1.48
C GLN A 188 15.37 -2.19 0.20
N GLU A 189 16.71 -2.27 0.19
CA GLU A 189 17.50 -2.78 -0.94
C GLU A 189 17.07 -4.20 -1.35
N THR A 190 16.97 -5.10 -0.37
CA THR A 190 16.54 -6.49 -0.57
C THR A 190 15.06 -6.56 -0.97
N ALA A 191 14.20 -5.70 -0.39
CA ALA A 191 12.80 -5.62 -0.77
C ALA A 191 12.58 -5.19 -2.24
N LEU A 192 13.52 -4.46 -2.83
CA LEU A 192 13.45 -3.91 -4.19
C LEU A 192 14.22 -4.72 -5.24
N MET A 193 14.80 -5.86 -4.86
CA MET A 193 15.48 -6.78 -5.81
C MET A 193 14.53 -7.24 -6.93
N SER A 194 15.06 -7.23 -8.16
CA SER A 194 14.30 -7.56 -9.38
C SER A 194 14.28 -9.05 -9.71
N GLU A 195 15.30 -9.82 -9.34
CA GLU A 195 15.33 -11.27 -9.57
C GLU A 195 14.67 -11.98 -8.39
N TRP A 196 13.57 -12.69 -8.67
CA TRP A 196 12.68 -13.27 -7.66
C TRP A 196 13.37 -14.31 -6.78
N GLU A 197 14.15 -15.21 -7.36
CA GLU A 197 14.77 -16.31 -6.62
C GLU A 197 15.83 -15.81 -5.64
N SER A 198 16.71 -14.93 -6.11
CA SER A 198 17.74 -14.26 -5.31
C SER A 198 17.12 -13.36 -4.24
N LYS A 199 16.02 -12.68 -4.57
CA LYS A 199 15.28 -11.86 -3.60
C LYS A 199 14.73 -12.71 -2.46
N ILE A 200 14.08 -13.82 -2.77
CA ILE A 200 13.53 -14.70 -1.75
C ILE A 200 14.64 -15.24 -0.86
N GLU A 201 15.77 -15.67 -1.43
CA GLU A 201 16.90 -16.15 -0.65
C GLU A 201 17.45 -15.05 0.29
N ALA A 202 17.65 -13.83 -0.22
CA ALA A 202 18.12 -12.70 0.58
C ALA A 202 17.14 -12.31 1.69
N ILE A 203 15.82 -12.33 1.41
CA ILE A 203 14.79 -12.10 2.43
C ILE A 203 14.91 -13.13 3.56
N ILE A 204 15.06 -14.40 3.21
CA ILE A 204 15.15 -15.47 4.20
C ILE A 204 16.39 -15.27 5.08
N GLU A 205 17.56 -15.00 4.48
CA GLU A 205 18.80 -14.75 5.22
C GLU A 205 18.70 -13.54 6.16
N GLU A 206 18.01 -12.47 5.75
CA GLU A 206 17.85 -11.29 6.57
C GLU A 206 16.80 -11.44 7.68
N THR A 207 15.89 -12.42 7.60
CA THR A 207 14.70 -12.46 8.46
C THR A 207 14.64 -13.64 9.42
N ILE A 208 15.38 -14.73 9.20
CA ILE A 208 15.32 -15.92 10.07
C ILE A 208 15.63 -15.57 11.54
N GLU A 209 16.65 -14.75 11.78
CA GLU A 209 17.12 -14.40 13.13
C GLU A 209 16.44 -13.13 13.70
N GLU A 210 15.53 -12.52 12.94
CA GLU A 210 14.79 -11.33 13.36
C GLU A 210 13.55 -11.70 14.19
N ASP A 211 13.21 -10.84 15.15
CA ASP A 211 11.96 -10.98 15.89
C ASP A 211 10.80 -10.43 15.04
N LEU A 212 10.13 -11.31 14.30
CA LEU A 212 8.99 -10.95 13.47
C LEU A 212 7.65 -11.07 14.21
N THR A 213 6.89 -9.99 14.17
CA THR A 213 5.54 -9.91 14.76
C THR A 213 4.44 -9.92 13.72
N SER A 214 4.74 -9.53 12.48
CA SER A 214 3.75 -9.48 11.41
C SER A 214 4.28 -9.81 10.04
N LEU A 215 3.36 -10.22 9.17
CA LEU A 215 3.58 -10.42 7.75
C LEU A 215 2.73 -9.40 6.97
N VAL A 216 3.23 -8.92 5.84
CA VAL A 216 2.51 -8.06 4.88
C VAL A 216 2.83 -8.50 3.47
N GLY A 217 1.83 -8.82 2.64
CA GLY A 217 2.07 -9.20 1.25
C GLY A 217 0.94 -9.94 0.55
N VAL A 218 1.23 -10.46 -0.64
CA VAL A 218 0.29 -11.27 -1.42
C VAL A 218 0.35 -12.74 -0.97
N PRO A 219 -0.80 -13.39 -0.67
CA PRO A 219 -0.85 -14.77 -0.19
C PRO A 219 -0.04 -15.80 -0.99
N SER A 220 -0.08 -15.75 -2.31
CA SER A 220 0.63 -16.71 -3.18
C SER A 220 2.15 -16.66 -2.97
N TRP A 221 2.71 -15.46 -2.92
CA TRP A 221 4.14 -15.22 -2.73
C TRP A 221 4.59 -15.46 -1.31
N MET A 222 3.80 -14.99 -0.34
CA MET A 222 4.10 -15.18 1.07
C MET A 222 4.14 -16.67 1.42
N LEU A 223 3.22 -17.47 0.88
CA LEU A 223 3.22 -18.90 1.12
C LEU A 223 4.48 -19.59 0.58
N VAL A 224 4.99 -19.17 -0.59
CA VAL A 224 6.26 -19.69 -1.13
C VAL A 224 7.43 -19.34 -0.21
N LEU A 225 7.52 -18.09 0.21
CA LEU A 225 8.56 -17.64 1.14
C LEU A 225 8.55 -18.44 2.43
N LEU A 226 7.39 -18.58 3.07
CA LEU A 226 7.25 -19.30 4.34
C LEU A 226 7.64 -20.78 4.21
N ASN A 227 7.26 -21.45 3.12
CA ASN A 227 7.70 -22.85 2.92
C ASN A 227 9.22 -22.95 2.78
N ARG A 228 9.87 -22.03 2.07
CA ARG A 228 11.34 -22.02 1.97
C ARG A 228 12.03 -21.72 3.30
N VAL A 229 11.44 -20.86 4.14
CA VAL A 229 11.90 -20.65 5.51
C VAL A 229 11.88 -21.97 6.29
N LEU A 230 10.80 -22.76 6.18
CA LEU A 230 10.71 -24.08 6.85
C LEU A 230 11.73 -25.07 6.29
N GLU A 231 11.90 -25.14 4.98
CA GLU A 231 12.90 -25.99 4.33
C GLU A 231 14.32 -25.67 4.81
N LYS A 232 14.67 -24.38 4.88
CA LYS A 232 16.00 -23.92 5.29
C LYS A 232 16.27 -24.11 6.77
N THR A 233 15.28 -23.85 7.62
CA THR A 233 15.43 -23.96 9.08
C THR A 233 15.22 -25.38 9.62
N GLY A 234 14.61 -26.26 8.81
CA GLY A 234 14.21 -27.61 9.22
C GLY A 234 13.10 -27.64 10.28
N LYS A 235 12.42 -26.51 10.52
CA LYS A 235 11.33 -26.40 11.49
C LYS A 235 10.02 -26.95 10.92
N ASN A 236 9.12 -27.38 11.80
CA ASN A 236 7.85 -27.97 11.35
C ASN A 236 6.80 -26.90 11.02
N ASN A 237 6.91 -25.72 11.63
CA ASN A 237 5.97 -24.63 11.44
C ASN A 237 6.62 -23.27 11.74
N ILE A 238 6.01 -22.20 11.24
CA ILE A 238 6.56 -20.84 11.25
C ILE A 238 6.67 -20.26 12.66
N ILE A 239 5.83 -20.69 13.60
CA ILE A 239 5.89 -20.21 14.98
C ILE A 239 7.15 -20.71 15.70
N GLU A 240 7.73 -21.84 15.28
CA GLU A 240 9.04 -22.30 15.77
C GLU A 240 10.20 -21.43 15.28
N VAL A 241 10.01 -20.68 14.18
CA VAL A 241 10.99 -19.73 13.63
C VAL A 241 10.76 -18.35 14.24
N TRP A 242 9.52 -17.86 14.22
CA TRP A 242 9.13 -16.55 14.74
C TRP A 242 8.02 -16.68 15.79
N PRO A 243 8.37 -16.86 17.07
CA PRO A 243 7.39 -17.12 18.14
C PRO A 243 6.39 -15.98 18.39
N ASN A 244 6.81 -14.74 18.15
CA ASN A 244 6.01 -13.53 18.40
C ASN A 244 5.09 -13.16 17.23
N LEU A 245 5.10 -13.93 16.13
CA LEU A 245 4.27 -13.66 14.97
C LEU A 245 2.77 -13.73 15.34
N GLU A 246 2.03 -12.65 15.11
CA GLU A 246 0.62 -12.55 15.54
C GLU A 246 -0.36 -12.25 14.41
N VAL A 247 0.07 -11.63 13.31
CA VAL A 247 -0.83 -11.21 12.23
C VAL A 247 -0.21 -11.29 10.84
N TYR A 248 -1.04 -11.63 9.86
CA TYR A 248 -0.77 -11.45 8.44
C TYR A 248 -1.76 -10.46 7.82
N PHE A 249 -1.26 -9.32 7.35
CA PHE A 249 -2.00 -8.36 6.52
C PHE A 249 -1.82 -8.72 5.05
N HIS A 250 -2.91 -9.05 4.36
CA HIS A 250 -2.83 -9.63 3.03
C HIS A 250 -3.76 -8.95 2.03
N GLY A 251 -3.37 -8.98 0.76
CA GLY A 251 -4.19 -8.43 -0.31
C GLY A 251 -3.74 -8.85 -1.69
N GLY A 252 -4.32 -8.24 -2.73
CA GLY A 252 -3.98 -8.48 -4.13
C GLY A 252 -4.60 -9.74 -4.76
N VAL A 253 -4.90 -10.78 -3.97
CA VAL A 253 -5.69 -11.95 -4.39
C VAL A 253 -6.63 -12.41 -3.28
N ASN A 254 -7.69 -13.13 -3.66
CA ASN A 254 -8.59 -13.77 -2.71
C ASN A 254 -7.81 -14.73 -1.80
N PHE A 255 -7.90 -14.53 -0.48
CA PHE A 255 -7.17 -15.34 0.50
C PHE A 255 -7.78 -16.72 0.76
N ASN A 256 -9.08 -16.92 0.52
CA ASN A 256 -9.78 -18.14 0.90
C ASN A 256 -9.15 -19.44 0.35
N PRO A 257 -8.63 -19.52 -0.89
CA PRO A 257 -7.93 -20.71 -1.40
C PRO A 257 -6.65 -21.06 -0.64
N TYR A 258 -6.01 -20.09 0.02
CA TYR A 258 -4.75 -20.26 0.73
C TYR A 258 -4.93 -20.52 2.23
N ARG A 259 -6.10 -20.21 2.78
CA ARG A 259 -6.37 -20.21 4.23
C ARG A 259 -5.93 -21.50 4.94
N GLU A 260 -6.29 -22.66 4.42
CA GLU A 260 -5.94 -23.94 5.05
C GLU A 260 -4.44 -24.27 4.95
N GLN A 261 -3.78 -23.81 3.88
CA GLN A 261 -2.32 -23.98 3.74
C GLN A 261 -1.59 -23.13 4.77
N PHE A 262 -2.00 -21.87 4.96
CA PHE A 262 -1.44 -21.00 6.00
C PHE A 262 -1.69 -21.54 7.41
N LYS A 263 -2.90 -22.03 7.72
CA LYS A 263 -3.19 -22.65 9.04
C LYS A 263 -2.30 -23.85 9.34
N LYS A 264 -1.94 -24.64 8.31
CA LYS A 264 -1.07 -25.81 8.47
C LYS A 264 0.34 -25.38 8.89
N ILE A 265 0.89 -24.34 8.27
CA ILE A 265 2.26 -23.87 8.54
C ILE A 265 2.35 -22.82 9.66
N ILE A 266 1.23 -22.21 10.06
CA ILE A 266 1.10 -21.29 11.20
C ILE A 266 0.02 -21.85 12.14
N PRO A 267 0.30 -22.91 12.93
CA PRO A 267 -0.69 -23.58 13.78
C PRO A 267 -0.93 -22.81 15.09
N LYS A 268 -1.17 -21.50 15.00
CA LYS A 268 -1.42 -20.61 16.15
C LYS A 268 -2.89 -20.18 16.16
N LYS A 269 -3.62 -20.59 17.19
CA LYS A 269 -5.09 -20.46 17.29
C LYS A 269 -5.57 -19.01 17.25
N ASP A 270 -4.80 -18.11 17.83
CA ASP A 270 -5.08 -16.69 17.94
C ASP A 270 -4.43 -15.85 16.82
N PHE A 271 -3.74 -16.49 15.87
CA PHE A 271 -3.16 -15.81 14.71
C PHE A 271 -4.22 -15.11 13.87
N LYS A 272 -3.94 -13.88 13.46
CA LYS A 272 -4.88 -13.02 12.76
C LYS A 272 -4.57 -12.96 11.27
N TYR A 273 -5.62 -13.00 10.45
CA TYR A 273 -5.55 -12.74 9.01
C TYR A 273 -6.43 -11.52 8.74
N TYR A 274 -5.84 -10.43 8.26
CA TYR A 274 -6.52 -9.16 7.97
C TYR A 274 -6.39 -8.86 6.47
N GLU A 275 -7.52 -8.52 5.85
CA GLU A 275 -7.62 -8.05 4.45
C GLU A 275 -7.93 -6.56 4.42
#